data_AF-A0A2V6XG23-F1
#
_entry.id   AF-A0A2V6XG23-F1
#
_cell.length_a   1.000
_cell.length_b   1.000
_cell.length_c   1.000
_cell.angle_alpha   90.00
_cell.angle_beta   90.00
_cell.angle_gamma   90.00
#
_symmetry.space_group_name_H-M   'P 1'
#
loop_
_entity.id
_entity.type
_entity.pdbx_description
1 polymer ?
#
loop_
_entity_poly.entity_id
_entity_poly.type
_entity_poly.pdbx_seq_one_letter_code
_entity_poly.pdbx_strand_id
1 'polypeptide(L)' 'MIGTQDLLIALTIGIFFFGAKKLPELSRSLGRALSEFKKGLEEPTDQPPAAPPPGKPEAPK' A
#
# COMPACT_ATOMS: atom_id res chain seq x y z
N MET A 1 -4.40 -15.68 -29.78
CA MET A 1 -3.39 -15.62 -28.70
C MET A 1 -3.22 -14.15 -28.35
N ILE A 2 -3.86 -13.68 -27.27
CA ILE A 2 -3.63 -12.30 -26.81
C ILE A 2 -2.22 -12.28 -26.22
N GLY A 3 -1.29 -11.70 -26.96
CA GLY A 3 0.11 -11.62 -26.57
C GLY A 3 0.42 -10.33 -25.83
N THR A 4 1.63 -10.24 -25.28
CA THR A 4 2.19 -9.01 -24.72
C THR A 4 2.10 -7.84 -25.70
N GLN A 5 2.18 -8.13 -27.01
CA GLN A 5 2.04 -7.14 -28.07
C GLN A 5 0.65 -6.51 -28.14
N ASP A 6 -0.42 -7.32 -28.03
CA ASP A 6 -1.79 -6.80 -28.03
C ASP A 6 -2.06 -5.93 -26.80
N LEU A 7 -1.51 -6.34 -25.65
CA LEU A 7 -1.60 -5.55 -24.41
C LEU A 7 -0.85 -4.20 -24.52
N LEU A 8 0.33 -4.19 -25.16
CA LEU A 8 1.10 -2.96 -25.41
C LEU A 8 0.35 -2.02 -26.35
N ILE A 9 -0.30 -2.55 -27.38
CA ILE A 9 -1.13 -1.76 -28.31
C ILE A 9 -2.31 -1.15 -27.56
N ALA A 10 -3.04 -1.95 -26.77
CA ALA A 10 -4.15 -1.46 -25.96
C ALA A 10 -3.71 -0.38 -24.95
N LEU A 11 -2.57 -0.58 -24.29
CA LEU A 11 -1.97 0.41 -23.38
C LEU A 11 -1.62 1.72 -24.10
N THR A 12 -1.03 1.61 -25.30
CA THR A 12 -0.66 2.78 -26.11
C THR A 12 -1.88 3.59 -26.52
N ILE A 13 -2.94 2.90 -26.97
CA ILE A 13 -4.22 3.54 -27.31
C ILE A 13 -4.84 4.19 -26.07
N GLY A 14 -4.84 3.49 -24.93
CA GLY A 14 -5.30 4.06 -23.67
C GLY A 14 -4.54 5.34 -23.28
N ILE A 15 -3.21 5.31 -23.36
CA ILE A 15 -2.36 6.49 -23.10
C ILE A 15 -2.63 7.61 -24.11
N PHE A 16 -2.98 7.31 -25.35
CA PHE A 16 -3.33 8.34 -26.34
C PHE A 16 -4.62 9.08 -25.96
N PHE A 17 -5.66 8.35 -25.53
CA PHE A 17 -6.94 8.96 -25.11
C PHE A 17 -6.86 9.65 -23.75
N PHE A 18 -6.24 9.01 -22.75
CA PHE A 18 -6.14 9.55 -21.40
C PHE A 18 -4.98 10.55 -21.25
N GLY A 19 -3.98 10.48 -22.12
CA GLY A 19 -2.74 11.26 -22.03
C GLY A 19 -1.71 10.63 -21.08
N ALA A 20 -0.43 10.76 -21.44
CA ALA A 20 0.69 10.21 -20.66
C ALA A 20 0.79 10.74 -19.22
N LYS A 21 0.18 11.90 -18.92
CA LYS A 21 0.12 12.46 -17.56
C LYS A 21 -0.96 11.85 -16.69
N LYS A 22 -2.07 11.34 -17.25
CA LYS A 22 -3.19 10.80 -16.45
C LYS A 22 -2.92 9.40 -15.91
N LEU A 23 -2.20 8.57 -16.66
CA LEU A 23 -1.81 7.23 -16.19
C LEU A 23 -1.02 7.26 -14.86
N PRO A 24 0.07 8.04 -14.72
CA PRO A 24 0.84 8.11 -13.47
C PRO A 24 0.10 8.84 -12.35
N GLU A 25 -0.82 9.74 -12.68
CA GLU A 25 -1.66 10.44 -11.70
C GLU A 25 -2.68 9.46 -11.08
N LEU A 26 -3.36 8.67 -11.91
CA LEU A 26 -4.27 7.60 -11.50
C LEU A 26 -3.56 6.49 -10.73
N SER A 27 -2.37 6.05 -11.19
CA SER A 27 -1.61 5.02 -10.46
C SER A 27 -1.15 5.51 -9.09
N ARG A 28 -0.81 6.81 -8.94
CA ARG A 28 -0.49 7.40 -7.65
C ARG A 28 -1.69 7.43 -6.71
N SER A 29 -2.86 7.85 -7.18
CA SER A 29 -4.07 7.90 -6.34
C SER A 29 -4.53 6.51 -5.94
N LEU A 30 -4.55 5.56 -6.88
CA LEU A 30 -4.85 4.16 -6.60
C LEU A 30 -3.81 3.55 -5.66
N GLY A 31 -2.51 3.76 -5.89
CA GLY A 31 -1.45 3.25 -5.05
C GLY A 31 -1.54 3.77 -3.60
N ARG A 32 -1.90 5.05 -3.42
CA ARG A 32 -2.21 5.59 -2.09
C ARG A 32 -3.42 4.91 -1.46
N ALA A 33 -4.52 4.77 -2.20
CA ALA A 33 -5.73 4.10 -1.70
C ALA A 33 -5.46 2.64 -1.30
N LEU A 34 -4.72 1.89 -2.13
CA LEU A 34 -4.31 0.52 -1.83
C LEU A 34 -3.37 0.47 -0.61
N SER A 35 -2.47 1.44 -0.46
CA SER A 35 -1.56 1.50 0.68
C SER A 35 -2.31 1.74 1.99
N GLU A 36 -3.26 2.68 2.00
CA GLU A 36 -4.08 2.95 3.20
C GLU A 36 -5.05 1.78 3.48
N PHE A 37 -5.61 1.17 2.43
CA PHE A 37 -6.41 -0.05 2.56
C PHE A 37 -5.60 -1.19 3.20
N LYS A 38 -4.37 -1.42 2.73
CA LYS A 38 -3.48 -2.43 3.30
C LYS A 38 -3.10 -2.13 4.75
N LYS A 39 -2.83 -0.86 5.08
CA LYS A 39 -2.58 -0.44 6.47
C LYS A 39 -3.79 -0.72 7.36
N GLY A 40 -5.01 -0.39 6.93
CA GLY A 40 -6.22 -0.68 7.70
C GLY A 40 -6.52 -2.18 7.86
N LEU A 41 -6.03 -3.02 6.94
CA LEU A 41 -6.07 -4.48 7.09
C LEU A 41 -4.95 -5.02 8.02
N GLU A 42 -3.80 -4.35 8.07
CA GLU A 42 -2.63 -4.75 8.87
C GLU A 42 -2.63 -4.12 10.28
N GLU A 43 -3.42 -3.07 10.53
CA GLU A 43 -3.59 -2.44 11.83
C GLU A 43 -4.30 -3.45 12.75
N PRO A 44 -3.59 -4.07 13.71
CA PRO A 44 -4.22 -5.00 14.63
C PRO A 44 -5.11 -4.15 15.52
N THR A 45 -6.42 -4.39 15.47
CA THR A 45 -7.35 -3.91 16.49
C THR A 45 -6.74 -4.23 17.85
N ASP A 46 -6.44 -3.19 18.65
CA ASP A 46 -5.99 -3.33 20.04
C ASP A 46 -4.58 -3.95 20.22
N GLN A 47 -3.54 -3.12 20.15
CA GLN A 47 -2.44 -3.27 21.08
C GLN A 47 -2.60 -2.19 22.16
N PRO A 48 -3.10 -2.55 23.36
CA PRO A 48 -2.99 -1.68 24.53
C PRO A 48 -1.52 -1.30 24.70
N PRO A 49 -1.22 -0.11 25.25
CA PRO A 49 0.15 0.24 25.60
C PRO A 49 0.70 -0.90 26.45
N ALA A 50 1.77 -1.54 26.00
CA ALA A 50 2.47 -2.54 26.80
C ALA A 50 2.69 -1.93 28.18
N ALA A 51 1.94 -2.44 29.17
CA ALA A 51 2.02 -1.98 30.54
C ALA A 51 3.50 -2.02 30.96
N PRO A 52 3.98 -1.04 31.75
CA PRO A 52 5.35 -1.06 32.24
C PRO A 52 5.62 -2.44 32.86
N PRO A 53 6.74 -3.11 32.52
CA PRO A 53 7.00 -4.45 33.01
C PRO A 53 6.91 -4.46 34.55
N PRO A 54 6.08 -5.33 35.15
CA PRO A 54 5.98 -5.42 36.59
C PRO A 54 7.32 -5.90 37.15
N GLY A 55 7.72 -5.27 38.25
CA GLY A 55 9.07 -5.26 38.79
C GLY A 55 9.87 -6.56 38.66
N LYS A 56 11.10 -6.43 38.18
CA LYS A 56 12.18 -7.29 38.65
C LYS A 56 12.77 -6.63 39.91
N PRO A 57 12.73 -7.32 41.07
CA PRO A 57 13.23 -6.79 42.33
C PRO A 57 14.69 -6.34 42.21
N GLU A 58 14.97 -5.15 42.72
CA GLU A 58 16.31 -4.68 43.03
C GLU A 58 17.04 -5.76 43.84
N ALA A 59 18.07 -6.37 43.26
CA ALA A 59 18.95 -7.29 43.97
C ALA A 59 19.76 -6.48 45.00
N PRO A 60 19.78 -6.88 46.28
CA PRO A 60 20.53 -6.16 47.30
C PRO A 60 22.03 -6.36 47.08
N LYS A 61 22.80 -5.28 47.26
CA LYS A 61 24.27 -5.28 47.33
C LYS A 61 24.77 -5.88 48.64
#